data_AF-A0A4Q7B1C4-F1
#
_entry.id   AF-A0A4Q7B1C4-F1
#
_cell.length_a   1.000
_cell.length_b   1.000
_cell.length_c   1.000
_cell.angle_alpha   90.00
_cell.angle_beta   90.00
_cell.angle_gamma   90.00
#
_symmetry.space_group_name_H-M   'P 1'
#
loop_
_entity.id
_entity.type
_entity.pdbx_description
1 polymer ?
#
loop_
_entity_poly.entity_id
_entity_poly.type
_entity_poly.pdbx_seq_one_letter_code
_entity_poly.pdbx_strand_id
1 'polypeptide(L)'
;MKKIVLLSMAVLTLSACSATNTNTANLPKVGIANPASEYCVKQGGKVEIKNDENGQVGYCHLKNGTAVEEWAFFRANQQTRCLPEEAQKLVGQSGLTAAQIKQLTHSEIVRIVAPNQPVTMDYLDNRVTVMIDPVTHKISQASCG
;
A
#
# COMPACT_ATOMS: atom_id res chain seq x y z
N MET A 1 85.54 -24.16 -15.15
CA MET A 1 85.87 -23.43 -16.39
C MET A 1 84.56 -22.97 -17.04
N LYS A 2 84.49 -21.68 -17.46
CA LYS A 2 83.48 -20.97 -18.31
C LYS A 2 81.99 -21.15 -17.93
N LYS A 3 81.28 -20.20 -17.30
CA LYS A 3 80.85 -18.83 -17.68
C LYS A 3 80.02 -18.72 -18.99
N ILE A 4 78.69 -18.60 -18.77
CA ILE A 4 77.69 -17.68 -19.35
C ILE A 4 77.59 -17.55 -20.89
N VAL A 5 76.43 -17.96 -21.42
CA VAL A 5 75.76 -17.39 -22.61
C VAL A 5 74.24 -17.50 -22.30
N LEU A 6 73.56 -16.46 -21.78
CA LEU A 6 72.81 -15.40 -22.50
C LEU A 6 71.94 -15.94 -23.65
N LEU A 7 70.72 -15.51 -23.98
CA LEU A 7 69.70 -14.61 -23.46
C LEU A 7 68.68 -14.54 -24.61
N SER A 8 67.40 -14.84 -24.41
CA SER A 8 66.27 -14.23 -25.14
C SER A 8 64.95 -14.87 -24.72
N MET A 9 64.49 -14.51 -23.52
CA MET A 9 63.10 -14.68 -23.11
C MET A 9 62.29 -13.62 -23.87
N ALA A 10 61.43 -14.03 -24.80
CA ALA A 10 60.51 -13.14 -25.48
C ALA A 10 59.48 -12.62 -24.47
N VAL A 11 59.58 -11.34 -24.12
CA VAL A 11 58.61 -10.65 -23.26
C VAL A 11 57.39 -10.30 -24.11
N LEU A 12 56.34 -11.09 -23.99
CA LEU A 12 55.00 -10.73 -24.46
C LEU A 12 54.44 -9.66 -23.51
N THR A 13 54.39 -8.42 -23.98
CA THR A 13 53.76 -7.31 -23.26
C THR A 13 52.24 -7.46 -23.35
N LEU A 14 51.61 -7.97 -22.30
CA LEU A 14 50.16 -7.87 -22.12
C LEU A 14 49.80 -6.41 -21.80
N SER A 15 49.22 -5.71 -22.76
CA SER A 15 48.51 -4.44 -22.53
C SER A 15 47.21 -4.74 -21.80
N ALA A 16 47.19 -4.56 -20.48
CA ALA A 16 45.98 -4.59 -19.69
C ALA A 16 45.26 -3.24 -19.82
N CYS A 17 44.12 -3.22 -20.52
CA CYS A 17 43.22 -2.07 -20.49
C CYS A 17 42.71 -1.88 -19.05
N SER A 18 43.13 -0.79 -18.39
CA SER A 18 42.45 -0.30 -17.20
C SER A 18 41.05 0.15 -17.60
N ALA A 19 40.04 -0.68 -17.32
CA ALA A 19 38.68 -0.20 -17.19
C ALA A 19 38.68 0.77 -15.99
N THR A 20 38.60 2.06 -16.28
CA THR A 20 38.35 3.07 -15.25
C THR A 20 36.98 2.74 -14.68
N ASN A 21 36.97 2.19 -13.46
CA ASN A 21 35.74 2.07 -12.67
C ASN A 21 35.19 3.48 -12.53
N THR A 22 34.20 3.82 -13.35
CA THR A 22 33.32 4.94 -13.11
C THR A 22 32.62 4.63 -11.80
N ASN A 23 33.18 5.18 -10.72
CA ASN A 23 32.46 5.47 -9.49
C ASN A 23 31.29 6.37 -9.89
N THR A 24 30.22 5.76 -10.39
CA THR A 24 28.90 6.33 -10.33
C THR A 24 28.61 6.39 -8.84
N ALA A 25 28.92 7.58 -8.32
CA ALA A 25 28.71 7.98 -6.95
C ALA A 25 27.35 7.44 -6.48
N ASN A 26 27.39 6.83 -5.29
CA ASN A 26 26.26 6.52 -4.45
C ASN A 26 25.20 7.64 -4.51
N LEU A 27 24.27 7.55 -5.46
CA LEU A 27 22.95 8.12 -5.26
C LEU A 27 22.36 7.31 -4.11
N PRO A 28 21.94 7.94 -2.99
CA PRO A 28 21.19 7.22 -1.99
C PRO A 28 20.02 6.58 -2.73
N LYS A 29 19.96 5.24 -2.74
CA LYS A 29 18.75 4.57 -3.19
C LYS A 29 17.68 5.02 -2.21
N VAL A 30 16.90 6.03 -2.59
CA VAL A 30 15.75 6.46 -1.83
C VAL A 30 14.86 5.23 -1.77
N GLY A 31 14.82 4.61 -0.58
CA GLY A 31 14.02 3.42 -0.36
C GLY A 31 12.56 3.70 -0.69
N ILE A 32 11.77 2.64 -0.85
CA ILE A 32 10.31 2.75 -0.89
C ILE A 32 9.87 3.61 0.31
N ALA A 33 9.08 4.65 0.06
CA ALA A 33 8.60 5.54 1.12
C ALA A 33 7.84 4.72 2.17
N ASN A 34 8.03 5.04 3.45
CA ASN A 34 7.23 4.44 4.52
C ASN A 34 5.77 4.90 4.36
N PRO A 35 4.81 4.00 4.11
CA PRO A 35 3.44 4.39 3.84
C PRO A 35 2.75 5.08 5.03
N ALA A 36 3.15 4.78 6.28
CA ALA A 36 2.65 5.51 7.45
C ALA A 36 3.16 6.96 7.49
N SER A 37 4.45 7.17 7.19
CA SER A 37 5.04 8.49 7.06
C SER A 37 4.42 9.29 5.90
N GLU A 38 4.20 8.66 4.76
CA GLU A 38 3.53 9.27 3.61
C GLU A 38 2.10 9.67 3.95
N TYR A 39 1.35 8.80 4.62
CA TYR A 39 0.00 9.09 5.09
C TYR A 39 -0.02 10.29 6.03
N CYS A 40 0.89 10.35 7.02
CA CYS A 40 1.03 11.50 7.92
C CYS A 40 1.19 12.82 7.14
N VAL A 41 2.10 12.86 6.16
CA VAL A 41 2.34 14.05 5.33
C VAL A 41 1.10 14.38 4.48
N LYS A 42 0.39 13.38 3.94
CA LYS A 42 -0.87 13.59 3.19
C LYS A 42 -1.97 14.20 4.06
N GLN A 43 -2.04 13.86 5.34
CA GLN A 43 -2.95 14.50 6.30
C GLN A 43 -2.50 15.91 6.71
N GLY A 44 -1.39 16.41 6.15
CA GLY A 44 -0.82 17.72 6.45
C GLY A 44 -0.06 17.78 7.78
N GLY A 45 0.33 16.62 8.32
CA GLY A 45 1.17 16.50 9.50
C GLY A 45 2.67 16.52 9.19
N LYS A 46 3.49 16.42 10.24
CA LYS A 46 4.95 16.29 10.15
C LYS A 46 5.40 15.02 10.87
N VAL A 47 6.28 14.26 10.24
CA VAL A 47 6.85 13.04 10.82
C VAL A 47 8.04 13.41 11.72
N GLU A 48 8.07 12.88 12.93
CA GLU A 48 9.18 12.93 13.87
C GLU A 48 9.60 11.49 14.21
N ILE A 49 10.89 11.16 14.04
CA ILE A 49 11.43 9.86 14.47
C ILE A 49 12.04 10.03 15.85
N LYS A 50 11.61 9.19 16.81
CA LYS A 50 12.17 9.13 18.16
C LYS A 50 12.85 7.78 18.39
N ASN A 51 13.97 7.81 19.10
CA ASN A 51 14.58 6.60 19.64
C ASN A 51 13.84 6.21 20.93
N ASP A 52 13.54 4.92 21.03
CA ASP A 52 12.92 4.26 22.18
C ASP A 52 13.77 3.03 22.54
N GLU A 53 13.47 2.40 23.68
CA GLU A 53 14.17 1.21 24.17
C GLU A 53 14.14 0.05 23.16
N ASN A 54 13.10 -0.01 22.32
CA ASN A 54 12.87 -1.05 21.32
C ASN A 54 13.27 -0.65 19.89
N GLY A 55 13.88 0.51 19.68
CA GLY A 55 14.30 0.99 18.36
C GLY A 55 13.77 2.38 18.01
N GLN A 56 13.54 2.65 16.73
CA GLN A 56 13.00 3.94 16.26
C GLN A 56 11.49 3.87 16.07
N VAL A 57 10.77 4.86 16.60
CA VAL A 57 9.32 5.01 16.48
C VAL A 57 9.02 6.31 15.76
N GLY A 58 8.15 6.26 14.74
CA GLY A 58 7.67 7.43 14.02
C GLY A 58 6.42 8.00 14.67
N TYR A 59 6.38 9.33 14.84
CA TYR A 59 5.24 10.07 15.33
C TYR A 59 4.78 11.08 14.27
N CYS A 60 3.48 11.12 14.02
CA CYS A 60 2.83 12.12 13.20
C CYS A 60 2.32 13.28 14.07
N HIS A 61 2.89 14.47 13.86
CA HIS A 61 2.42 15.72 14.45
C HIS A 61 1.35 16.35 13.57
N LEU A 62 0.11 16.31 14.03
CA LEU A 62 -1.05 16.85 13.34
C LEU A 62 -1.17 18.37 13.56
N LYS A 63 -1.90 19.06 12.67
CA LYS A 63 -2.08 20.52 12.73
C LYS A 63 -2.78 21.02 13.99
N ASN A 64 -3.55 20.16 14.65
CA ASN A 64 -4.20 20.45 15.94
C ASN A 64 -3.23 20.35 17.14
N GLY A 65 -1.95 20.07 16.90
CA GLY A 65 -0.91 19.94 17.92
C GLY A 65 -0.82 18.54 18.55
N THR A 66 -1.67 17.59 18.15
CA THR A 66 -1.60 16.21 18.63
C THR A 66 -0.47 15.44 17.95
N ALA A 67 0.31 14.70 18.72
CA ALA A 67 1.25 13.71 18.21
C ALA A 67 0.65 12.31 18.37
N VAL A 68 0.60 11.54 17.28
CA VAL A 68 0.11 10.15 17.25
C VAL A 68 1.18 9.26 16.62
N GLU A 69 1.36 8.03 17.10
CA GLU A 69 2.29 7.09 16.46
C GLU A 69 1.84 6.82 15.00
N GLU A 70 2.76 6.92 14.05
CA GLU A 70 2.41 7.02 12.62
C GLU A 70 1.76 5.75 12.08
N TRP A 71 2.19 4.56 12.54
CA TRP A 71 1.61 3.29 12.12
C TRP A 71 0.23 3.03 12.72
N ALA A 72 0.03 3.40 13.98
CA ALA A 72 -1.28 3.37 14.63
C ALA A 72 -2.26 4.30 13.92
N PHE A 73 -1.81 5.52 13.60
CA PHE A 73 -2.61 6.48 12.85
C PHE A 73 -2.95 5.97 11.45
N PHE A 74 -1.97 5.43 10.72
CA PHE A 74 -2.19 4.84 9.41
C PHE A 74 -3.22 3.71 9.48
N ARG A 75 -2.98 2.66 10.28
CA ARG A 75 -3.89 1.50 10.38
C ARG A 75 -5.31 1.89 10.78
N ALA A 76 -5.47 2.79 11.74
CA ALA A 76 -6.78 3.26 12.19
C ALA A 76 -7.61 3.90 11.05
N ASN A 77 -6.94 4.45 10.04
CA ASN A 77 -7.57 5.11 8.90
C ASN A 77 -7.49 4.30 7.60
N GLN A 78 -6.81 3.15 7.61
CA GLN A 78 -6.77 2.20 6.50
C GLN A 78 -7.91 1.18 6.52
N GLN A 79 -8.80 1.26 7.52
CA GLN A 79 -9.89 0.29 7.64
C GLN A 79 -10.93 0.52 6.54
N THR A 80 -10.74 -0.12 5.38
CA THR A 80 -11.75 -0.30 4.33
C THR A 80 -12.82 -1.27 4.84
N ARG A 81 -13.55 -0.86 5.86
CA ARG A 81 -14.67 -1.61 6.41
C ARG A 81 -15.96 -1.06 5.83
N CYS A 82 -16.86 -1.96 5.48
CA CYS A 82 -18.20 -1.55 5.09
C CYS A 82 -18.89 -0.84 6.27
N LEU A 83 -19.41 0.37 6.04
CA LEU A 83 -20.19 1.14 7.02
C LEU A 83 -21.67 0.71 6.96
N PRO A 84 -22.23 0.07 8.00
CA PRO A 84 -23.59 -0.45 7.96
C PRO A 84 -24.65 0.63 7.75
N GLU A 85 -24.48 1.81 8.35
CA GLU A 85 -25.40 2.93 8.21
C GLU A 85 -25.43 3.45 6.77
N GLU A 86 -24.28 3.55 6.10
CA GLU A 86 -24.21 3.97 4.70
C GLU A 86 -24.75 2.89 3.75
N ALA A 87 -24.51 1.61 4.06
CA ALA A 87 -25.09 0.50 3.31
C ALA A 87 -26.62 0.53 3.34
N GLN A 88 -27.23 0.77 4.51
CA GLN A 88 -28.69 0.86 4.63
C GLN A 88 -29.31 1.99 3.80
N LYS A 89 -28.61 3.13 3.65
CA LYS A 89 -29.08 4.25 2.81
C LYS A 89 -29.17 3.91 1.33
N LEU A 90 -28.54 2.82 0.88
CA LEU A 90 -28.65 2.37 -0.51
C LEU A 90 -30.02 1.77 -0.84
N VAL A 91 -30.79 1.33 0.16
CA VAL A 91 -32.11 0.72 -0.05
C VAL A 91 -33.05 1.71 -0.74
N GLY A 92 -33.70 1.26 -1.81
CA GLY A 92 -34.57 2.05 -2.66
C GLY A 92 -33.87 2.78 -3.82
N GLN A 93 -32.53 2.84 -3.83
CA GLN A 93 -31.77 3.42 -4.95
C GLN A 93 -31.65 2.44 -6.12
N SER A 94 -31.43 2.96 -7.33
CA SER A 94 -31.25 2.20 -8.56
C SER A 94 -30.16 2.83 -9.42
N GLY A 95 -29.56 2.06 -10.33
CA GLY A 95 -28.58 2.57 -11.30
C GLY A 95 -27.20 2.90 -10.71
N LEU A 96 -26.92 2.46 -9.48
CA LEU A 96 -25.58 2.59 -8.88
C LEU A 96 -24.62 1.58 -9.50
N THR A 97 -23.42 2.05 -9.83
CA THR A 97 -22.29 1.19 -10.20
C THR A 97 -21.64 0.57 -8.96
N ALA A 98 -20.94 -0.55 -9.13
CA ALA A 98 -20.18 -1.15 -8.05
C ALA A 98 -19.14 -0.18 -7.44
N ALA A 99 -18.52 0.69 -8.25
CA ALA A 99 -17.57 1.70 -7.76
C ALA A 99 -18.25 2.73 -6.86
N GLN A 100 -19.44 3.21 -7.23
CA GLN A 100 -20.22 4.12 -6.38
C GLN A 100 -20.64 3.44 -5.07
N ILE A 101 -21.09 2.18 -5.13
CA ILE A 101 -21.46 1.42 -3.93
C ILE A 101 -20.27 1.27 -2.99
N LYS A 102 -19.09 0.94 -3.50
CA LYS A 102 -17.84 0.85 -2.72
C LYS A 102 -17.52 2.17 -2.03
N GLN A 103 -17.55 3.26 -2.78
CA GLN A 103 -17.24 4.58 -2.26
C GLN A 103 -18.24 5.03 -1.19
N LEU A 104 -19.54 4.85 -1.43
CA LEU A 104 -20.59 5.25 -0.47
C LEU A 104 -20.49 4.45 0.83
N THR A 105 -20.13 3.16 0.75
CA THR A 105 -20.12 2.27 1.92
C THR A 105 -18.75 2.07 2.53
N HIS A 106 -17.68 2.64 1.96
CA HIS A 106 -16.28 2.34 2.29
C HIS A 106 -15.91 0.84 2.22
N SER A 107 -16.69 0.06 1.46
CA SER A 107 -16.40 -1.34 1.21
C SER A 107 -15.38 -1.51 0.08
N GLU A 108 -14.64 -2.61 0.12
CA GLU A 108 -13.73 -3.01 -0.95
C GLU A 108 -14.42 -3.94 -1.95
N ILE A 109 -15.38 -4.73 -1.47
CA ILE A 109 -16.07 -5.78 -2.23
C ILE A 109 -17.56 -5.49 -2.26
N VAL A 110 -18.16 -5.63 -3.44
CA VAL A 110 -19.62 -5.57 -3.64
C VAL A 110 -20.09 -6.92 -4.11
N ARG A 111 -20.99 -7.55 -3.35
CA ARG A 111 -21.70 -8.76 -3.76
C ARG A 111 -23.13 -8.39 -4.13
N ILE A 112 -23.50 -8.61 -5.38
CA ILE A 112 -24.87 -8.37 -5.87
C ILE A 112 -25.61 -9.71 -5.84
N VAL A 113 -26.81 -9.73 -5.25
CA VAL A 113 -27.66 -10.93 -5.16
C VAL A 113 -29.08 -10.63 -5.65
N ALA A 114 -29.75 -11.63 -6.20
CA ALA A 114 -31.19 -11.58 -6.48
C ALA A 114 -31.99 -12.11 -5.27
N PRO A 115 -33.29 -11.76 -5.17
CA PRO A 115 -34.18 -12.36 -4.17
C PRO A 115 -34.17 -13.89 -4.22
N ASN A 116 -34.01 -14.53 -3.07
CA ASN A 116 -33.91 -15.98 -2.89
C ASN A 116 -32.71 -16.66 -3.58
N GLN A 117 -31.72 -15.89 -4.05
CA GLN A 117 -30.49 -16.47 -4.56
C GLN A 117 -29.72 -17.15 -3.42
N PRO A 118 -29.40 -18.45 -3.52
CA PRO A 118 -28.61 -19.12 -2.50
C PRO A 118 -27.19 -18.53 -2.48
N VAL A 119 -26.71 -18.19 -1.28
CA VAL A 119 -25.36 -17.67 -1.04
C VAL A 119 -24.74 -18.35 0.17
N THR A 120 -23.41 -18.44 0.16
CA THR A 120 -22.65 -18.83 1.35
C THR A 120 -22.66 -17.72 2.40
N MET A 121 -22.65 -18.12 3.67
CA MET A 121 -22.61 -17.21 4.82
C MET A 121 -21.17 -17.00 5.31
N ASP A 122 -20.25 -16.71 4.40
CA ASP A 122 -18.90 -16.27 4.74
C ASP A 122 -18.95 -14.80 5.17
N TYR A 123 -18.27 -14.42 6.26
CA TYR A 123 -18.24 -13.04 6.75
C TYR A 123 -16.99 -12.31 6.25
N LEU A 124 -17.18 -11.19 5.56
CA LEU A 124 -16.13 -10.28 5.11
C LEU A 124 -16.47 -8.85 5.57
N ASP A 125 -15.67 -8.32 6.50
CA ASP A 125 -15.88 -6.98 7.09
C ASP A 125 -15.72 -5.82 6.08
N ASN A 126 -14.96 -6.05 5.01
CA ASN A 126 -14.77 -5.14 3.88
C ASN A 126 -15.78 -5.34 2.73
N ARG A 127 -16.82 -6.17 2.90
CA ARG A 127 -17.84 -6.44 1.88
C ARG A 127 -19.18 -5.78 2.19
N VAL A 128 -19.79 -5.21 1.16
CA VAL A 128 -21.22 -4.92 1.14
C VAL A 128 -21.93 -5.92 0.24
N THR A 129 -23.01 -6.52 0.73
CA THR A 129 -23.94 -7.32 -0.06
C THR A 129 -25.18 -6.48 -0.36
N VAL A 130 -25.51 -6.31 -1.63
CA VAL A 130 -26.72 -5.60 -2.09
C VAL A 130 -27.64 -6.57 -2.80
N MET A 131 -28.91 -6.58 -2.42
CA MET A 131 -29.95 -7.34 -3.13
C MET A 131 -30.68 -6.41 -4.09
N ILE A 132 -30.74 -6.78 -5.36
CA ILE A 132 -31.41 -6.00 -6.40
C ILE A 132 -32.68 -6.72 -6.81
N ASP A 133 -33.81 -6.02 -6.71
CA ASP A 133 -35.09 -6.51 -7.21
C ASP A 133 -35.08 -6.56 -8.76
N PRO A 134 -35.40 -7.71 -9.38
CA PRO A 134 -35.26 -7.89 -10.83
C PRO A 134 -36.32 -7.13 -11.65
N VAL A 135 -37.41 -6.68 -11.03
CA VAL A 135 -38.49 -5.96 -11.71
C VAL A 135 -38.22 -4.47 -11.65
N THR A 136 -38.01 -3.95 -10.44
CA THR A 136 -37.84 -2.51 -10.20
C THR A 136 -36.41 -2.03 -10.41
N HIS A 137 -35.43 -2.93 -10.46
CA HIS A 137 -33.99 -2.63 -10.51
C HIS A 137 -33.50 -1.78 -9.33
N LYS A 138 -34.26 -1.77 -8.24
CA LYS A 138 -33.91 -1.08 -7.00
C LYS A 138 -33.23 -2.02 -6.03
N ILE A 139 -32.35 -1.47 -5.22
CA ILE A 139 -31.75 -2.17 -4.08
C ILE A 139 -32.85 -2.40 -3.05
N SER A 140 -33.24 -3.64 -2.82
CA SER A 140 -34.28 -4.01 -1.84
C SER A 140 -33.70 -4.26 -0.45
N GLN A 141 -32.43 -4.68 -0.36
CA GLN A 141 -31.67 -4.82 0.89
C GLN A 141 -30.20 -4.53 0.65
N ALA A 142 -29.52 -4.04 1.70
CA ALA A 142 -28.08 -3.83 1.68
C ALA A 142 -27.52 -4.05 3.09
N SER A 143 -26.46 -4.86 3.21
CA SER A 143 -25.84 -5.19 4.49
C SER A 143 -24.34 -5.40 4.34
N CYS A 144 -23.59 -5.00 5.37
CA CYS A 144 -22.17 -5.32 5.48
C CYS A 144 -21.98 -6.75 5.97
N GLY A 145 -20.96 -7.44 5.45
CA GLY A 145 -20.64 -8.82 5.80
C GLY A 145 -20.54 -9.75 4.62
#